data_AF-A0A9E4ZLM2-F1
#
_entry.id   AF-A0A9E4ZLM2-F1
#
_cell.length_a   1.000
_cell.length_b   1.000
_cell.length_c   1.000
_cell.angle_alpha   90.00
_cell.angle_beta   90.00
_cell.angle_gamma   90.00
#
_symmetry.space_group_name_H-M   'P 1'
#
loop_
_entity.id
_entity.type
_entity.pdbx_description
1 polymer ?
#
loop_
_entity_poly.entity_id
_entity_poly.type
_entity_poly.pdbx_seq_one_letter_code
_entity_poly.pdbx_strand_id
1 'polypeptide(L)'
;MIQYCNYDFNTLGVNIVPIYDTSKAQQLSNDPQIINSSLSTFKKYFPESYLNSKSADLGLYLGGYDSIEFEGVGSSGGYDFPCLCRYAWAQMADDPSTYDAVLKDRAVVTMHELGHAFDAAHEYAPNQTETYTRAYQFYEHNRYYQTVMWGCFMKTAWLQFSANDGFYGDANHDNSRRITETKGVVASYC
;
A
#
# COMPACT_ATOMS: atom_id res chain seq x y z
N MET A 1 19.02 2.24 -16.23
CA MET A 1 19.17 1.02 -17.04
C MET A 1 18.52 -0.09 -16.24
N ILE A 2 17.31 -0.49 -16.58
CA ILE A 2 16.60 -1.59 -15.89
C ILE A 2 16.67 -2.79 -16.83
N GLN A 3 17.42 -3.79 -16.40
CA GLN A 3 17.59 -5.06 -17.09
C GLN A 3 16.36 -5.90 -16.78
N TYR A 4 15.53 -6.16 -17.78
CA TYR A 4 14.41 -7.09 -17.68
C TYR A 4 14.97 -8.51 -17.60
N CYS A 5 14.87 -9.14 -16.43
CA CYS A 5 14.96 -10.59 -16.30
C CYS A 5 13.52 -11.13 -16.43
N ASN A 6 13.19 -11.65 -17.61
CA ASN A 6 11.96 -12.41 -17.83
C ASN A 6 12.02 -13.70 -17.01
N TYR A 7 11.29 -13.73 -15.91
CA TYR A 7 10.68 -14.97 -15.44
C TYR A 7 9.22 -14.92 -15.88
N ASP A 8 8.82 -15.85 -16.75
CA ASP A 8 7.42 -16.10 -17.12
C ASP A 8 6.67 -16.62 -15.88
N PHE A 9 6.39 -15.72 -14.95
CA PHE A 9 5.24 -15.86 -14.08
C PHE A 9 4.08 -15.20 -14.81
N ASN A 10 2.86 -15.72 -14.67
CA ASN A 10 1.64 -14.99 -15.05
C ASN A 10 1.47 -13.77 -14.10
N THR A 11 2.47 -12.88 -14.03
CA THR A 11 2.53 -11.74 -13.15
C THR A 11 1.50 -10.73 -13.61
N LEU A 12 0.44 -10.65 -12.81
CA LEU A 12 -0.56 -9.63 -12.89
C LEU A 12 0.10 -8.27 -12.67
N GLY A 13 0.02 -7.39 -13.66
CA GLY A 13 0.44 -6.00 -13.51
C GLY A 13 -0.76 -5.11 -13.21
N VAL A 14 -0.83 -4.52 -12.01
CA VAL A 14 -1.61 -3.31 -11.81
C VAL A 14 -0.77 -2.17 -12.36
N ASN A 15 -1.19 -1.57 -13.48
CA ASN A 15 -0.51 -0.40 -14.02
C ASN A 15 -1.02 0.85 -13.30
N ILE A 16 -0.27 1.30 -12.30
CA ILE A 16 -0.53 2.57 -11.63
C ILE A 16 0.09 3.66 -12.49
N VAL A 17 -0.74 4.55 -13.03
CA VAL A 17 -0.30 5.71 -13.81
C VAL A 17 -0.31 6.92 -12.87
N PRO A 18 0.83 7.29 -12.26
CA PRO A 18 0.86 8.38 -11.29
C PRO A 18 0.65 9.72 -11.98
N ILE A 19 -0.27 10.52 -11.44
CA ILE A 19 -0.39 11.95 -11.74
C ILE A 19 0.02 12.70 -10.49
N TYR A 20 1.13 13.42 -10.56
CA TYR A 20 1.60 14.24 -9.45
C TYR A 20 0.80 15.53 -9.37
N ASP A 21 0.22 15.81 -8.21
CA ASP A 21 -0.51 17.05 -7.95
C ASP A 21 0.02 17.73 -6.69
N THR A 22 0.59 18.92 -6.84
CA THR A 22 1.13 19.72 -5.73
C THR A 22 0.27 20.94 -5.41
N SER A 23 -0.92 21.08 -6.02
CA SER A 23 -1.75 22.30 -5.95
C SER A 23 -2.18 22.69 -4.54
N LYS A 24 -2.26 21.73 -3.62
CA LYS A 24 -2.64 21.95 -2.21
C LYS A 24 -1.55 21.51 -1.22
N ALA A 25 -0.33 21.23 -1.69
CA ALA A 25 0.74 20.68 -0.85
C ALA A 25 1.00 21.55 0.39
N GLN A 26 1.10 22.88 0.20
CA GLN A 26 1.33 23.80 1.33
C GLN A 26 0.16 23.84 2.33
N GLN A 27 -1.08 23.74 1.85
CA GLN A 27 -2.26 23.73 2.72
C GLN A 27 -2.32 22.46 3.56
N LEU A 28 -2.03 21.32 2.93
CA LEU A 28 -1.97 20.01 3.59
C LEU A 28 -0.84 19.97 4.63
N SER A 29 0.37 20.39 4.25
CA SER A 29 1.55 20.46 5.12
C SER A 29 1.39 21.38 6.33
N ASN A 30 0.54 22.41 6.22
CA ASN A 30 0.28 23.35 7.30
C ASN A 30 -0.89 22.94 8.21
N ASP A 31 -1.63 21.87 7.88
CA ASP A 31 -2.71 21.40 8.74
C ASP A 31 -2.12 20.66 9.95
N PRO A 32 -2.35 21.12 11.19
CA PRO A 32 -1.77 20.48 12.37
C PRO A 32 -2.27 19.05 12.61
N GLN A 33 -3.37 18.64 11.96
CA GLN A 33 -3.88 17.28 12.04
C GLN A 33 -3.14 16.30 11.12
N ILE A 34 -2.26 16.78 10.23
CA ILE A 34 -1.60 15.91 9.24
C ILE A 34 -0.68 14.85 9.87
N ILE A 35 -0.24 15.04 11.12
CA ILE A 35 0.64 14.11 11.85
C ILE A 35 -0.10 13.14 12.78
N ASN A 36 -1.39 13.39 13.05
CA ASN A 36 -2.23 12.50 13.84
C ASN A 36 -3.64 12.38 13.28
N SER A 37 -3.76 12.36 11.96
CA SER A 37 -4.94 11.97 11.18
C SER A 37 -4.60 12.08 9.70
N SER A 38 -3.53 11.42 9.25
CA SER A 38 -2.94 11.62 7.92
C SER A 38 -3.95 11.43 6.79
N LEU A 39 -4.68 10.30 6.80
CA LEU A 39 -5.69 9.98 5.78
C LEU A 39 -6.88 10.93 5.79
N SER A 40 -7.45 11.17 6.98
CA SER A 40 -8.61 12.05 7.12
C SER A 40 -8.29 13.49 6.71
N THR A 41 -7.09 13.96 7.06
CA THR A 41 -6.60 15.28 6.66
C THR A 41 -6.33 15.32 5.16
N PHE A 42 -5.74 14.29 4.58
CA PHE A 42 -5.56 14.20 3.13
C PHE A 42 -6.90 14.26 2.38
N LYS A 43 -7.90 13.46 2.80
CA LYS A 43 -9.27 13.49 2.25
C LYS A 43 -9.92 14.87 2.37
N LYS A 44 -9.73 15.59 3.47
CA LYS A 44 -10.25 16.96 3.65
C LYS A 44 -9.78 17.90 2.55
N TYR A 45 -8.51 17.83 2.16
CA TYR A 45 -7.96 18.69 1.10
C TYR A 45 -8.21 18.14 -0.30
N PHE A 46 -8.28 16.82 -0.45
CA PHE A 46 -8.52 16.13 -1.72
C PHE A 46 -9.79 15.28 -1.62
N PRO A 47 -10.98 15.89 -1.52
CA PRO A 47 -12.22 15.13 -1.38
C PRO A 47 -12.52 14.28 -2.62
N GLU A 48 -13.46 13.35 -2.53
CA GLU A 48 -13.84 12.45 -3.63
C GLU A 48 -14.20 13.24 -4.89
N SER A 49 -14.92 14.36 -4.75
CA SER A 49 -15.23 15.26 -5.87
C SER A 49 -14.00 15.82 -6.58
N TYR A 50 -12.90 16.04 -5.84
CA TYR A 50 -11.63 16.43 -6.43
C TYR A 50 -10.98 15.27 -7.19
N LEU A 51 -10.92 14.07 -6.60
CA LEU A 51 -10.41 12.87 -7.30
C LEU A 51 -11.20 12.61 -8.60
N ASN A 52 -12.53 12.75 -8.55
CA ASN A 52 -13.40 12.63 -9.72
C ASN A 52 -13.09 13.66 -10.80
N SER A 53 -12.85 14.91 -10.42
CA SER A 53 -12.47 15.97 -11.36
C SER A 53 -11.13 15.72 -12.06
N LYS A 54 -10.29 14.86 -11.46
CA LYS A 54 -9.01 14.42 -12.00
C LYS A 54 -9.08 13.04 -12.67
N SER A 55 -10.25 12.40 -12.65
CA SER A 55 -10.42 11.01 -13.10
C SER A 55 -9.42 10.05 -12.44
N ALA A 56 -9.22 10.23 -11.14
CA ALA A 56 -8.28 9.43 -10.34
C ALA A 56 -9.04 8.39 -9.51
N ASP A 57 -8.68 7.12 -9.62
CA ASP A 57 -9.32 6.03 -8.85
C ASP A 57 -8.97 6.11 -7.36
N LEU A 58 -7.69 6.36 -7.08
CA LEU A 58 -7.10 6.45 -5.75
C LEU A 58 -6.31 7.77 -5.59
N GLY A 59 -6.23 8.25 -4.36
CA GLY A 59 -5.27 9.25 -3.90
C GLY A 59 -4.23 8.61 -2.99
N LEU A 60 -2.95 8.92 -3.24
CA LEU A 60 -1.83 8.52 -2.39
C LEU A 60 -1.09 9.76 -1.91
N TYR A 61 -1.04 9.96 -0.59
CA TYR A 61 -0.24 11.00 0.02
C TYR A 61 1.15 10.46 0.39
N LEU A 62 2.19 11.05 -0.19
CA LEU A 62 3.59 10.78 0.16
C LEU A 62 4.01 11.79 1.25
N GLY A 63 3.86 11.43 2.51
CA GLY A 63 3.98 12.35 3.63
C GLY A 63 5.42 12.57 4.11
N GLY A 64 5.84 13.83 4.20
CA GLY A 64 7.20 14.19 4.62
C GLY A 64 7.40 14.35 6.13
N TYR A 65 6.56 13.72 6.96
CA TYR A 65 6.56 13.88 8.41
C TYR A 65 6.57 12.53 9.09
N ASP A 66 7.12 12.53 10.30
CA ASP A 66 6.97 11.42 11.23
C ASP A 66 5.54 11.42 11.80
N SER A 67 4.82 10.31 11.63
CA SER A 67 3.50 10.16 12.22
C SER A 67 3.64 9.91 13.71
N ILE A 68 2.93 10.69 14.52
CA ILE A 68 2.82 10.45 15.96
C ILE A 68 1.60 9.59 16.31
N GLU A 69 0.90 9.12 15.27
CA GLU A 69 -0.22 8.21 15.37
C GLU A 69 0.25 6.76 15.53
N PHE A 70 -0.59 5.91 16.15
CA PHE A 70 -0.38 4.46 16.22
C PHE A 70 -0.45 3.76 14.84
N GLU A 71 -0.57 4.52 13.75
CA GLU A 71 -0.73 4.02 12.38
C GLU A 71 0.58 3.49 11.78
N GLY A 72 1.73 3.66 12.44
CA GLY A 72 3.01 3.24 11.90
C GLY A 72 3.45 4.13 10.73
N VAL A 73 4.21 3.56 9.79
CA VAL A 73 4.84 4.32 8.67
C VAL A 73 3.95 4.44 7.43
N GLY A 74 2.71 3.98 7.50
CA GLY A 74 1.75 4.02 6.39
C GLY A 74 0.34 3.70 6.87
N SER A 75 -0.66 4.12 6.12
CA SER A 75 -2.06 3.85 6.42
C SER A 75 -2.87 3.86 5.13
N SER A 76 -3.90 3.03 5.08
CA SER A 76 -4.85 2.99 3.98
C SER A 76 -6.25 2.86 4.55
N GLY A 77 -7.21 3.56 3.92
CA GLY A 77 -8.61 3.33 4.24
C GLY A 77 -9.03 1.88 3.95
N GLY A 78 -8.35 1.19 3.03
CA GLY A 78 -8.64 -0.20 2.71
C GLY A 78 -9.97 -0.39 1.99
N TYR A 79 -10.17 -1.60 1.48
CA TYR A 79 -11.34 -1.93 0.65
C TYR A 79 -12.67 -1.87 1.41
N ASP A 80 -12.67 -2.26 2.69
CA ASP A 80 -13.88 -2.40 3.52
C ASP A 80 -14.31 -1.13 4.28
N PHE A 81 -13.60 0.00 4.13
CA PHE A 81 -14.00 1.27 4.74
C PHE A 81 -14.45 2.27 3.67
N PRO A 82 -15.76 2.32 3.34
CA PRO A 82 -16.26 3.09 2.19
C PRO A 82 -15.92 4.58 2.23
N CYS A 83 -15.76 5.15 3.42
CA CYS A 83 -15.44 6.57 3.57
C CYS A 83 -13.97 6.89 3.30
N LEU A 84 -13.06 5.91 3.27
CA LEU A 84 -11.63 6.12 3.07
C LEU A 84 -11.02 5.20 2.00
N CYS A 85 -11.80 4.32 1.36
CA CYS A 85 -11.30 3.29 0.43
C CYS A 85 -10.49 3.81 -0.77
N ARG A 86 -10.57 5.10 -1.06
CA ARG A 86 -9.82 5.76 -2.12
C ARG A 86 -8.50 6.39 -1.66
N TYR A 87 -8.17 6.30 -0.38
CA TYR A 87 -7.09 7.08 0.22
C TYR A 87 -6.05 6.18 0.88
N ALA A 88 -4.80 6.43 0.52
CA ALA A 88 -3.62 5.83 1.13
C ALA A 88 -2.61 6.93 1.49
N TRP A 89 -1.78 6.65 2.49
CA TRP A 89 -0.70 7.50 2.95
C TRP A 89 0.53 6.65 3.24
N ALA A 90 1.70 7.08 2.76
CA ALA A 90 2.98 6.46 3.07
C ALA A 90 3.96 7.51 3.59
N GLN A 91 4.66 7.21 4.68
CA GLN A 91 5.67 8.07 5.26
C GLN A 91 6.93 8.11 4.37
N MET A 92 7.48 9.29 4.14
CA MET A 92 8.68 9.53 3.32
C MET A 92 9.85 10.09 4.14
N ALA A 93 9.61 10.32 5.43
CA ALA A 93 10.58 10.78 6.42
C ALA A 93 11.07 9.62 7.29
N ASP A 94 12.31 9.73 7.76
CA ASP A 94 12.90 8.81 8.72
C ASP A 94 12.05 8.73 10.00
N ASP A 95 11.96 7.55 10.58
CA ASP A 95 11.17 7.24 11.77
C ASP A 95 12.11 6.64 12.83
N PRO A 96 11.92 6.90 14.13
CA PRO A 96 12.77 6.32 15.19
C PRO A 96 12.67 4.78 15.35
N SER A 97 12.07 4.07 14.39
CA SER A 97 12.00 2.61 14.29
C SER A 97 13.05 2.01 13.32
N THR A 98 12.68 0.93 12.63
CA THR A 98 13.55 0.27 11.64
C THR A 98 13.38 0.86 10.23
N TYR A 99 12.58 1.91 10.08
CA TYR A 99 12.27 2.52 8.79
C TYR A 99 13.15 3.76 8.57
N ASP A 100 14.10 3.69 7.63
CA ASP A 100 15.06 4.79 7.41
C ASP A 100 14.60 5.75 6.29
N ALA A 101 13.40 5.51 5.74
CA ALA A 101 12.90 6.17 4.54
C ALA A 101 13.90 6.19 3.37
N VAL A 102 14.71 5.16 3.18
CA VAL A 102 15.49 5.00 1.93
C VAL A 102 14.57 4.57 0.79
N LEU A 103 15.06 4.61 -0.46
CA LEU A 103 14.24 4.30 -1.64
C LEU A 103 13.50 2.97 -1.53
N LYS A 104 14.17 1.92 -1.04
CA LYS A 104 13.55 0.60 -0.85
C LYS A 104 12.42 0.66 0.17
N ASP A 105 12.66 1.28 1.32
CA ASP A 105 11.72 1.35 2.42
C ASP A 105 10.44 2.09 1.98
N ARG A 106 10.60 3.25 1.34
CA ARG A 106 9.50 4.03 0.75
C ARG A 106 8.69 3.21 -0.26
N ALA A 107 9.38 2.42 -1.09
CA ALA A 107 8.71 1.57 -2.07
C ALA A 107 7.92 0.44 -1.41
N VAL A 108 8.45 -0.18 -0.35
CA VAL A 108 7.76 -1.24 0.41
C VAL A 108 6.49 -0.68 1.02
N VAL A 109 6.58 0.43 1.75
CA VAL A 109 5.41 1.06 2.39
C VAL A 109 4.40 1.49 1.34
N THR A 110 4.83 2.19 0.28
CA THR A 110 3.92 2.63 -0.78
C THR A 110 3.16 1.47 -1.41
N MET A 111 3.87 0.37 -1.73
CA MET A 111 3.25 -0.81 -2.32
C MET A 111 2.34 -1.56 -1.34
N HIS A 112 2.70 -1.58 -0.04
CA HIS A 112 1.88 -2.13 1.04
C HIS A 112 0.53 -1.42 1.15
N GLU A 113 0.54 -0.08 1.26
CA GLU A 113 -0.69 0.70 1.42
C GLU A 113 -1.60 0.66 0.20
N LEU A 114 -0.98 0.61 -0.99
CA LEU A 114 -1.72 0.35 -2.22
C LEU A 114 -2.34 -1.05 -2.21
N GLY A 115 -1.62 -2.07 -1.73
CA GLY A 115 -2.17 -3.42 -1.55
C GLY A 115 -3.46 -3.43 -0.75
N HIS A 116 -3.53 -2.69 0.35
CA HIS A 116 -4.75 -2.55 1.15
C HIS A 116 -5.93 -1.93 0.38
N ALA A 117 -5.68 -0.99 -0.54
CA ALA A 117 -6.73 -0.42 -1.39
C ALA A 117 -7.37 -1.47 -2.32
N PHE A 118 -6.64 -2.55 -2.62
CA PHE A 118 -7.10 -3.70 -3.39
C PHE A 118 -7.44 -4.92 -2.51
N ASP A 119 -7.68 -4.69 -1.22
CA ASP A 119 -8.08 -5.71 -0.23
C ASP A 119 -7.03 -6.80 0.06
N ALA A 120 -5.76 -6.52 -0.21
CA ALA A 120 -4.69 -7.38 0.27
C ALA A 120 -4.54 -7.24 1.79
N ALA A 121 -4.31 -8.37 2.47
CA ALA A 121 -4.22 -8.45 3.93
C ALA A 121 -2.82 -8.78 4.42
N HIS A 122 -2.60 -8.45 5.68
CA HIS A 122 -1.49 -8.93 6.49
C HIS A 122 -1.50 -10.45 6.65
N GLU A 123 -0.41 -11.00 7.18
CA GLU A 123 -0.27 -12.42 7.52
C GLU A 123 -1.31 -12.88 8.54
N TYR A 124 -1.72 -11.98 9.43
CA TYR A 124 -2.75 -12.20 10.43
C TYR A 124 -3.88 -11.19 10.25
N ALA A 125 -4.91 -11.59 9.51
CA ALA A 125 -6.12 -10.79 9.28
C ALA A 125 -7.35 -11.59 9.75
N PRO A 126 -7.72 -11.53 11.04
CA PRO A 126 -8.83 -12.33 11.59
C PRO A 126 -10.21 -11.83 11.15
N ASN A 127 -10.30 -10.58 10.70
CA ASN A 127 -11.57 -9.93 10.33
C ASN A 127 -11.86 -9.95 8.83
N GLN A 128 -10.95 -10.49 7.99
CA GLN A 128 -11.20 -10.60 6.56
C GLN A 128 -11.97 -11.87 6.21
N THR A 129 -12.93 -11.73 5.29
CA THR A 129 -13.81 -12.82 4.85
C THR A 129 -13.04 -13.80 3.96
N GLU A 130 -12.28 -13.28 3.00
CA GLU A 130 -11.43 -14.05 2.12
C GLU A 130 -10.11 -14.39 2.83
N THR A 131 -10.03 -15.55 3.47
CA THR A 131 -8.86 -15.91 4.30
C THR A 131 -7.56 -16.13 3.54
N TYR A 132 -7.61 -16.26 2.20
CA TYR A 132 -6.45 -16.56 1.37
C TYR A 132 -5.62 -15.31 1.03
N THR A 133 -6.14 -14.11 1.27
CA THR A 133 -5.61 -12.82 0.82
C THR A 133 -4.45 -12.33 1.70
N ARG A 134 -3.63 -13.23 2.23
CA ARG A 134 -2.66 -12.93 3.31
C ARG A 134 -1.23 -12.85 2.81
N ALA A 135 -0.42 -12.07 3.52
CA ALA A 135 1.02 -12.01 3.32
C ALA A 135 1.68 -13.37 3.62
N TYR A 136 2.80 -13.66 2.95
CA TYR A 136 3.55 -14.91 3.08
C TYR A 136 4.97 -14.66 3.60
N GLN A 137 5.48 -15.61 4.38
CA GLN A 137 6.88 -15.69 4.77
C GLN A 137 7.53 -16.89 4.07
N PHE A 138 8.67 -16.65 3.42
CA PHE A 138 9.41 -17.69 2.70
C PHE A 138 10.86 -17.74 3.15
N TYR A 139 11.53 -18.86 2.90
CA TYR A 139 12.91 -19.09 3.27
C TYR A 139 13.78 -19.20 2.02
N GLU A 140 14.73 -18.30 1.88
CA GLU A 140 15.67 -18.27 0.75
C GLU A 140 17.05 -17.80 1.25
N HIS A 141 18.15 -18.16 0.58
CA HIS A 141 19.49 -17.66 0.94
C HIS A 141 19.85 -17.80 2.44
N ASN A 142 19.38 -18.89 3.08
CA ASN A 142 19.52 -19.16 4.51
C ASN A 142 18.87 -18.11 5.46
N ARG A 143 17.86 -17.38 4.99
CA ARG A 143 17.15 -16.36 5.77
C ARG A 143 15.65 -16.37 5.46
N TYR A 144 14.84 -15.97 6.44
CA TYR A 144 13.42 -15.69 6.20
C TYR A 144 13.20 -14.30 5.61
N TYR A 145 12.34 -14.24 4.62
CA TYR A 145 11.86 -13.03 3.95
C TYR A 145 10.33 -12.97 4.01
N GLN A 146 9.79 -11.79 3.80
CA GLN A 146 8.35 -11.54 3.84
C GLN A 146 7.91 -10.87 2.55
N THR A 147 6.72 -11.22 2.07
CA THR A 147 6.04 -10.47 1.00
C THR A 147 5.61 -9.09 1.51
N VAL A 148 5.33 -8.18 0.58
CA VAL A 148 5.14 -6.75 0.85
C VAL A 148 4.02 -6.44 1.85
N MET A 149 3.00 -7.30 1.94
CA MET A 149 1.84 -7.10 2.83
C MET A 149 2.09 -7.50 4.29
N TRP A 150 3.33 -7.80 4.70
CA TRP A 150 3.59 -8.14 6.11
C TRP A 150 3.20 -7.00 7.05
N GLY A 151 2.51 -7.30 8.14
CA GLY A 151 1.81 -6.27 8.95
C GLY A 151 2.74 -5.30 9.67
N CYS A 152 3.95 -5.72 10.05
CA CYS A 152 4.99 -4.81 10.49
C CYS A 152 5.99 -4.50 9.37
N PHE A 153 6.52 -3.27 9.35
CA PHE A 153 7.59 -2.94 8.42
C PHE A 153 8.81 -3.82 8.66
N MET A 154 9.27 -4.51 7.62
CA MET A 154 10.44 -5.37 7.64
C MET A 154 11.44 -4.89 6.60
N LYS A 155 12.69 -4.60 6.99
CA LYS A 155 13.76 -4.32 6.00
C LYS A 155 14.00 -5.48 5.02
N THR A 156 13.65 -6.69 5.45
CA THR A 156 13.69 -7.91 4.65
C THR A 156 12.50 -8.07 3.73
N ALA A 157 11.49 -7.21 3.77
CA ALA A 157 10.35 -7.30 2.86
C ALA A 157 10.82 -7.20 1.40
N TRP A 158 10.20 -8.03 0.56
CA TRP A 158 10.34 -7.99 -0.89
C TRP A 158 9.21 -7.15 -1.49
N LEU A 159 9.50 -6.48 -2.60
CA LEU A 159 8.50 -5.75 -3.39
C LEU A 159 7.66 -6.72 -4.23
N GLN A 160 7.03 -7.67 -3.54
CA GLN A 160 6.30 -8.78 -4.14
C GLN A 160 5.09 -9.08 -3.25
N PHE A 161 3.90 -9.14 -3.87
CA PHE A 161 2.70 -9.67 -3.24
C PHE A 161 2.77 -11.19 -3.18
N SER A 162 2.15 -11.79 -2.16
CA SER A 162 2.03 -13.25 -2.12
C SER A 162 1.22 -13.77 -3.31
N ALA A 163 1.58 -14.95 -3.81
CA ALA A 163 0.97 -15.57 -4.98
C ALA A 163 0.94 -17.09 -4.80
N ASN A 164 -0.10 -17.76 -5.27
CA ASN A 164 -0.18 -19.22 -5.23
C ASN A 164 0.73 -19.87 -6.31
N ASP A 165 2.04 -19.74 -6.11
CA ASP A 165 3.10 -20.23 -7.00
C ASP A 165 4.02 -21.27 -6.32
N GLY A 166 3.84 -21.51 -5.02
CA GLY A 166 4.62 -22.45 -4.22
C GLY A 166 5.97 -21.91 -3.74
N PHE A 167 6.28 -20.63 -3.98
CA PHE A 167 7.52 -20.00 -3.54
C PHE A 167 7.28 -18.69 -2.79
N TYR A 168 6.53 -17.75 -3.37
CA TYR A 168 6.17 -16.47 -2.73
C TYR A 168 4.78 -16.52 -2.10
N GLY A 169 4.12 -17.67 -2.11
CA GLY A 169 2.86 -17.91 -1.45
C GLY A 169 2.32 -19.32 -1.69
N ASP A 170 1.11 -19.55 -1.21
CA ASP A 170 0.37 -20.80 -1.34
C ASP A 170 -1.13 -20.52 -1.46
N ALA A 171 -1.96 -21.57 -1.45
CA ALA A 171 -3.41 -21.44 -1.59
C ALA A 171 -4.10 -20.59 -0.49
N ASN A 172 -3.43 -20.33 0.63
CA ASN A 172 -3.91 -19.49 1.73
C ASN A 172 -3.17 -18.14 1.82
N HIS A 173 -2.22 -17.89 0.93
CA HIS A 173 -1.41 -16.66 0.90
C HIS A 173 -1.23 -16.22 -0.57
N ASP A 174 -2.27 -15.56 -1.09
CA ASP A 174 -2.40 -15.17 -2.49
C ASP A 174 -3.04 -13.77 -2.59
N ASN A 175 -2.32 -12.76 -2.10
CA ASN A 175 -2.67 -11.34 -2.27
C ASN A 175 -2.89 -11.01 -3.77
N SER A 176 -2.06 -11.59 -4.64
CA SER A 176 -2.05 -11.31 -6.08
C SER A 176 -3.39 -11.65 -6.73
N ARG A 177 -3.99 -12.80 -6.36
CA ARG A 177 -5.35 -13.14 -6.79
C ARG A 177 -6.36 -12.11 -6.29
N ARG A 178 -6.31 -11.69 -5.02
CA ARG A 178 -7.30 -10.72 -4.51
C ARG A 178 -7.24 -9.40 -5.24
N ILE A 179 -6.04 -8.87 -5.45
CA ILE A 179 -5.81 -7.65 -6.22
C ILE A 179 -6.42 -7.78 -7.62
N THR A 180 -6.34 -8.97 -8.22
CA THR A 180 -6.97 -9.24 -9.53
C THR A 180 -8.48 -9.16 -9.47
N GLU A 181 -9.09 -9.72 -8.44
CA GLU A 181 -10.54 -9.76 -8.24
C GLU A 181 -11.12 -8.37 -7.94
N THR A 182 -10.38 -7.52 -7.21
CA THR A 182 -10.84 -6.20 -6.75
C THR A 182 -10.48 -5.04 -7.67
N LYS A 183 -9.54 -5.21 -8.62
CA LYS A 183 -9.09 -4.10 -9.49
C LYS A 183 -10.22 -3.38 -10.23
N GLY A 184 -11.25 -4.12 -10.66
CA GLY A 184 -12.40 -3.55 -11.37
C GLY A 184 -13.28 -2.70 -10.46
N VAL A 185 -13.34 -3.03 -9.17
CA VAL A 185 -14.06 -2.25 -8.17
C VAL A 185 -13.31 -0.96 -7.88
N VAL A 186 -11.99 -1.04 -7.66
CA VAL A 186 -11.15 0.15 -7.44
C VAL A 186 -11.22 1.11 -8.63
N ALA A 187 -11.13 0.60 -9.86
CA ALA A 187 -11.27 1.40 -11.08
C ALA A 187 -12.68 1.97 -11.32
N SER A 188 -13.67 1.58 -10.51
CA SER A 188 -15.05 2.07 -10.59
C SER A 188 -15.37 3.13 -9.53
N TYR A 189 -14.43 3.44 -8.64
CA TYR A 189 -14.63 4.45 -7.61
C TYR A 189 -14.89 5.82 -8.23
N CYS A 190 -15.99 6.44 -7.80
CA CYS A 190 -16.44 7.76 -8.24
C CYS A 190 -16.84 8.64 -7.06
#